data_AF-A0AAV7IPR0-F1
#
_entry.id   AF-A0AAV7IPR0-F1
#
_cell.length_a   1.000
_cell.length_b   1.000
_cell.length_c   1.000
_cell.angle_alpha   90.00
_cell.angle_beta   90.00
_cell.angle_gamma   90.00
#
_symmetry.space_group_name_H-M   'P 1'
#
loop_
_entity.id
_entity.type
_entity.pdbx_description
1 polymer ?
#
loop_
_entity_poly.entity_id
_entity_poly.type
_entity_poly.pdbx_seq_one_letter_code
_entity_poly.pdbx_strand_id
1 'polypeptide(L)'
;MELSFRSSLVDGECSKFAEVKVPAIVDPREEKVILECNYNLGGEQLYSVTWLKDGNEFFRYMPSAMPGKLQQQQQNSEQNQYKQKQSLSSSRVVDSPAAAAFNVHDGVVQVELSESNDKRVVIRQHLGDKWINVTGSYGCQVSGESPKFDIVYDEAVINVGILPQRDPVIENLREHYDIGETLDAQCISAPSYPTAQLSFLVNGREVEKSLTTEFPSVGSGVEGSLVSTTRLGLSMSLSDQDFTATSARSLHLVCRSILPGIPGAKARETKAIIYLSASNQKLAQEAPTPFSSRADTNSHHHYKLFLFYTVILVLFNFNSVL
;
A
#
# COMPACT_ATOMS: atom_id res chain seq x y z
N MET A 1 7.93 43.50 -34.08
CA MET A 1 8.35 44.25 -32.88
C MET A 1 9.00 43.22 -31.97
N GLU A 2 10.29 43.00 -32.18
CA GLU A 2 11.10 42.07 -31.37
C GLU A 2 11.24 42.66 -29.97
N LEU A 3 10.90 41.88 -28.94
CA LEU A 3 11.27 42.18 -27.57
C LEU A 3 12.49 41.33 -27.24
N SER A 4 13.66 41.99 -27.20
CA SER A 4 14.92 41.38 -26.82
C SER A 4 14.87 40.92 -25.35
N PHE A 5 15.04 39.63 -25.12
CA PHE A 5 15.46 39.14 -23.82
C PHE A 5 16.97 39.38 -23.69
N ARG A 6 17.35 40.51 -23.06
CA ARG A 6 18.69 40.65 -22.50
C ARG A 6 18.77 39.75 -21.28
N SER A 7 19.40 38.58 -21.43
CA SER A 7 19.94 37.83 -20.30
C SER A 7 21.09 38.64 -19.71
N SER A 8 20.79 39.38 -18.64
CA SER A 8 21.82 39.79 -17.68
C SER A 8 22.14 38.57 -16.82
N LEU A 9 23.40 38.11 -16.88
CA LEU A 9 23.99 37.27 -15.85
C LEU A 9 23.72 37.92 -14.49
N VAL A 10 22.78 37.34 -13.74
CA VAL A 10 22.69 37.57 -12.30
C VAL A 10 23.76 36.68 -11.70
N ASP A 11 24.61 37.28 -10.87
CA ASP A 11 25.68 36.62 -10.14
C ASP A 11 25.24 35.24 -9.64
N GLY A 12 26.07 34.22 -9.94
CA GLY A 12 25.89 32.86 -9.46
C GLY A 12 26.08 32.81 -7.94
N GLU A 13 25.08 33.27 -7.20
CA GLU A 13 24.99 33.09 -5.77
C GLU A 13 24.85 31.58 -5.52
N CYS A 14 25.79 31.00 -4.78
CA CYS A 14 25.73 29.58 -4.44
C CYS A 14 24.53 29.38 -3.51
N SER A 15 23.40 28.95 -4.08
CA SER A 15 22.15 28.77 -3.34
C SER A 15 22.39 27.85 -2.14
N LYS A 16 22.20 28.41 -0.95
CA LYS A 16 22.26 27.66 0.31
C LYS A 16 20.94 26.94 0.53
N PHE A 17 21.00 25.72 1.03
CA PHE A 17 19.80 24.93 1.30
C PHE A 17 20.07 23.85 2.35
N ALA A 18 18.98 23.39 2.96
CA ALA A 18 18.87 22.09 3.59
C ALA A 18 17.72 21.34 2.90
N GLU A 19 17.83 20.03 2.81
CA GLU A 19 16.84 19.12 2.23
C GLU A 19 16.78 17.90 3.15
N VAL A 20 15.66 17.73 3.83
CA VAL A 20 15.38 16.60 4.72
C VAL A 20 14.82 15.43 3.92
N LYS A 21 15.45 14.26 4.07
CA LYS A 21 14.98 13.00 3.49
C LYS A 21 14.70 12.01 4.60
N VAL A 22 13.41 11.76 4.82
CA VAL A 22 12.90 10.81 5.82
C VAL A 22 11.86 9.90 5.20
N PRO A 23 11.67 8.67 5.72
CA PRO A 23 10.59 7.81 5.27
C PRO A 23 9.22 8.41 5.64
N ALA A 24 8.35 8.57 4.65
CA ALA A 24 6.99 9.07 4.87
C ALA A 24 6.16 8.14 5.79
N ILE A 25 6.42 6.83 5.72
CA ILE A 25 5.78 5.77 6.49
C ILE A 25 6.87 4.84 7.00
N VAL A 26 6.88 4.58 8.31
CA VAL A 26 7.79 3.65 8.98
C VAL A 26 7.02 2.43 9.47
N ASP A 27 7.53 1.24 9.18
CA ASP A 27 7.00 -0.01 9.72
C ASP A 27 7.59 -0.24 11.12
N PRO A 28 6.76 -0.33 12.19
CA PRO A 28 7.21 -0.49 13.56
C PRO A 28 7.81 -1.87 13.85
N ARG A 29 7.89 -2.76 12.85
CA ARG A 29 8.58 -4.07 12.94
C ARG A 29 10.05 -3.97 12.49
N GLU A 30 10.46 -2.86 11.89
CA GLU A 30 11.84 -2.62 11.49
C GLU A 30 12.68 -2.16 12.69
N GLU A 31 13.97 -2.50 12.70
CA GLU A 31 14.83 -2.19 13.84
C GLU A 31 15.21 -0.70 13.92
N LYS A 32 15.39 -0.05 12.76
CA LYS A 32 16.02 1.26 12.65
C LYS A 32 15.30 2.15 11.64
N VAL A 33 15.33 3.46 11.89
CA VAL A 33 14.93 4.52 10.97
C VAL A 33 16.16 5.34 10.60
N ILE A 34 16.30 5.67 9.33
CA ILE A 34 17.40 6.49 8.82
C ILE A 34 16.82 7.85 8.40
N LEU A 35 17.44 8.91 8.91
CA LEU A 35 17.16 10.29 8.53
C LEU A 35 18.37 10.86 7.81
N GLU A 36 18.16 11.56 6.70
CA GLU A 36 19.23 12.21 5.95
C GLU A 36 18.97 13.71 5.81
N CYS A 37 20.03 14.50 5.93
CA CYS A 37 20.02 15.93 5.72
C CYS A 37 21.08 16.30 4.68
N ASN A 38 20.63 16.65 3.49
CA ASN A 38 21.47 17.14 2.42
C ASN A 38 21.51 18.66 2.50
N TYR A 39 22.69 19.26 2.58
CA TYR A 39 22.82 20.71 2.74
C TYR A 39 23.97 21.30 1.94
N ASN A 40 23.83 22.58 1.59
CA ASN A 40 24.87 23.41 0.99
C ASN A 40 24.93 24.74 1.73
N LEU A 41 26.11 25.09 2.27
CA LEU A 41 26.35 26.36 2.97
C LEU A 41 27.00 27.42 2.07
N GLY A 42 27.03 27.21 0.76
CA GLY A 42 27.52 28.21 -0.19
C GLY A 42 29.02 28.50 -0.05
N GLY A 43 29.81 27.53 0.42
CA GLY A 43 31.23 27.67 0.69
C GLY A 43 31.60 28.08 2.13
N GLU A 44 30.62 28.26 3.01
CA GLU A 44 30.88 28.48 4.44
C GLU A 44 31.26 27.20 5.19
N GLN A 45 32.01 27.38 6.27
CA GLN A 45 32.37 26.30 7.18
C GLN A 45 31.18 25.93 8.05
N LEU A 46 30.99 24.62 8.27
CA LEU A 46 29.94 24.08 9.12
C LEU A 46 30.24 24.38 10.59
N TYR A 47 29.31 25.05 11.28
CA TYR A 47 29.33 25.17 12.73
C TYR A 47 28.60 23.99 13.40
N SER A 48 27.37 23.70 12.97
CA SER A 48 26.59 22.59 13.52
C SER A 48 25.50 22.08 12.58
N VAL A 49 25.17 20.79 12.70
CA VAL A 49 23.91 20.20 12.22
C VAL A 49 23.08 19.79 13.42
N THR A 50 21.86 20.31 13.54
CA THR A 50 20.94 20.04 14.64
C THR A 50 19.68 19.40 14.09
N TRP A 51 19.34 18.23 14.61
CA TRP A 51 18.09 17.54 14.30
C TRP A 51 17.06 17.77 15.40
N LEU A 52 15.85 18.13 14.98
CA LEU A 52 14.72 18.42 15.84
C LEU A 52 13.58 17.45 15.55
N LYS A 53 12.96 16.89 16.59
CA LYS A 53 11.72 16.14 16.53
C LYS A 53 10.63 16.97 17.22
N ASP A 54 9.57 17.33 16.50
CA ASP A 54 8.47 18.14 17.02
C ASP A 54 8.98 19.43 17.69
N GLY A 55 9.92 20.10 17.02
CA GLY A 55 10.58 21.32 17.50
C GLY A 55 11.59 21.12 18.63
N ASN A 56 11.79 19.90 19.13
CA ASN A 56 12.74 19.60 20.21
C ASN A 56 14.00 18.94 19.66
N GLU A 57 15.16 19.49 20.01
CA GLU A 57 16.44 18.91 19.63
C GLU A 57 16.65 17.52 20.25
N PHE A 58 17.08 16.58 19.42
CA PHE A 58 17.43 15.22 19.86
C PHE A 58 18.82 14.77 19.42
N PHE A 59 19.43 15.45 18.45
CA PHE A 59 20.78 15.16 17.99
C PHE A 59 21.47 16.43 17.49
N ARG A 60 22.76 16.56 17.78
CA ARG A 60 23.62 17.62 17.25
C ARG A 60 24.98 17.09 16.87
N TYR A 61 25.44 17.49 15.70
CA TYR A 61 26.80 17.33 15.23
C TYR A 61 27.52 18.69 15.20
N MET A 62 28.73 18.75 15.75
CA MET A 62 29.60 19.92 15.80
C MET A 62 31.04 19.49 15.44
N PRO A 63 31.54 19.77 14.22
CA PRO A 63 32.88 19.34 13.79
C PRO A 63 34.00 19.96 14.65
N SER A 64 33.79 21.18 15.14
CA SER A 64 34.74 21.92 15.97
C SER A 64 34.70 21.57 17.46
N ALA A 65 33.88 20.60 17.88
CA ALA A 65 33.71 20.20 19.29
C ALA A 65 34.88 19.35 19.86
N MET A 66 36.07 19.41 19.27
CA MET A 66 37.26 18.80 19.86
C MET A 66 37.50 19.30 21.30
N PRO A 67 37.87 18.42 22.25
CA PRO A 67 37.92 18.69 23.69
C PRO A 67 39.09 19.57 24.16
N GLY A 68 39.46 20.62 23.40
CA GLY A 68 40.67 21.40 23.68
C GLY A 68 40.63 22.90 23.35
N LYS A 69 39.62 23.43 22.64
CA LYS A 69 39.61 24.87 22.26
C LYS A 69 38.89 25.79 23.23
N LEU A 70 37.95 25.29 24.04
CA LEU A 70 37.29 26.09 25.08
C LEU A 70 38.08 26.17 26.39
N GLN A 71 39.04 25.26 26.60
CA GLN A 71 39.89 25.27 27.79
C GLN A 71 40.99 26.34 27.74
N GLN A 72 41.50 26.71 26.56
CA GLN A 72 42.60 27.69 26.48
C GLN A 72 42.18 29.15 26.77
N GLN A 73 40.88 29.47 26.71
CA GLN A 73 40.40 30.82 27.07
C GLN A 73 39.99 30.93 28.55
N GLN A 74 39.80 29.81 29.25
CA GLN A 74 39.44 29.78 30.68
C GLN A 74 40.57 29.27 31.59
N GLN A 75 41.60 28.63 31.04
CA GLN A 75 42.73 28.09 31.82
C GLN A 75 43.75 29.13 32.30
N ASN A 76 43.60 30.41 31.96
CA ASN A 76 44.49 31.47 32.43
C ASN A 76 44.01 32.19 33.70
N SER A 77 42.90 31.80 34.33
CA SER A 77 42.42 32.52 35.54
C SER A 77 41.97 31.67 36.73
N GLU A 78 41.70 30.37 36.62
CA GLU A 78 41.14 29.60 37.77
C GLU A 78 41.74 28.20 37.91
N GLN A 79 43.08 28.11 37.97
CA GLN A 79 43.76 26.82 38.19
C GLN A 79 43.84 26.39 39.66
N ASN A 80 43.17 27.05 40.60
CA ASN A 80 43.18 26.60 41.99
C ASN A 80 41.77 26.61 42.55
N GLN A 81 41.44 25.51 43.22
CA GLN A 81 40.27 25.34 44.09
C GLN A 81 38.97 24.93 43.38
N TYR A 82 38.80 23.63 43.09
CA TYR A 82 37.56 22.86 43.38
C TYR A 82 37.71 21.37 42.99
N LYS A 83 38.79 20.71 43.43
CA LYS A 83 38.72 19.27 43.71
C LYS A 83 37.90 19.08 44.99
N GLN A 84 36.56 19.12 44.92
CA GLN A 84 35.64 18.50 45.89
C GLN A 84 34.21 19.02 45.67
N LYS A 85 33.42 18.31 44.84
CA LYS A 85 32.05 17.87 45.16
C LYS A 85 31.48 17.09 43.97
N GLN A 86 31.70 15.79 44.02
CA GLN A 86 30.91 14.81 43.29
C GLN A 86 29.59 14.61 44.02
N SER A 87 28.45 14.87 43.37
CA SER A 87 27.23 14.06 43.54
C SER A 87 26.19 14.32 42.43
N LEU A 88 25.96 13.30 41.61
CA LEU A 88 24.71 12.88 40.95
C LEU A 88 23.86 13.90 40.16
N SER A 89 23.91 13.80 38.82
CA SER A 89 22.75 13.37 38.02
C SER A 89 23.20 12.88 36.63
N SER A 90 22.39 11.98 36.08
CA SER A 90 22.69 11.01 35.03
C SER A 90 22.45 11.54 33.61
N SER A 91 23.42 11.39 32.72
CA SER A 91 23.20 10.96 31.33
C SER A 91 24.55 10.47 30.75
N ARG A 92 24.58 9.23 30.25
CA ARG A 92 25.76 8.68 29.58
C ARG A 92 25.89 9.37 28.22
N VAL A 93 26.74 10.39 28.15
CA VAL A 93 27.34 10.84 26.89
C VAL A 93 28.26 9.70 26.45
N VAL A 94 27.92 9.02 25.36
CA VAL A 94 28.83 8.04 24.74
C VAL A 94 29.64 8.79 23.69
N ASP A 95 30.95 8.88 23.92
CA ASP A 95 31.89 9.74 23.20
C ASP A 95 31.99 9.42 21.70
N SER A 96 31.31 10.20 20.87
CA SER A 96 31.80 10.57 19.54
C SER A 96 32.21 12.04 19.61
N PRO A 97 33.48 12.40 19.36
CA PRO A 97 34.03 13.73 19.70
C PRO A 97 33.38 14.90 18.96
N ALA A 98 32.51 14.64 17.98
CA ALA A 98 31.79 15.65 17.22
C ALA A 98 30.26 15.51 17.30
N ALA A 99 29.69 14.53 18.01
CA ALA A 99 28.24 14.27 18.00
C ALA A 99 27.68 14.01 19.40
N ALA A 100 26.52 14.59 19.70
CA ALA A 100 25.79 14.39 20.94
C ALA A 100 24.30 14.08 20.66
N ALA A 101 23.72 13.19 21.46
CA ALA A 101 22.29 12.90 21.47
C ALA A 101 21.65 13.40 22.77
N PHE A 102 20.42 13.92 22.67
CA PHE A 102 19.69 14.53 23.78
C PHE A 102 18.37 13.80 24.03
N ASN A 103 18.02 13.63 25.30
CA ASN A 103 16.77 12.98 25.68
C ASN A 103 15.59 13.94 25.49
N VAL A 104 14.73 13.68 24.50
CA VAL A 104 13.48 14.43 24.29
C VAL A 104 12.43 14.03 25.34
N HIS A 105 11.73 15.04 25.89
CA HIS A 105 10.61 14.88 26.83
C HIS A 105 9.36 14.33 26.12
N ASP A 106 9.39 13.07 25.69
CA ASP A 106 8.18 12.24 25.46
C ASP A 106 8.51 10.73 25.25
N GLY A 107 9.67 10.25 25.72
CA GLY A 107 10.05 8.85 25.53
C GLY A 107 10.96 8.60 24.33
N VAL A 108 12.14 9.23 24.40
CA VAL A 108 13.45 8.73 23.96
C VAL A 108 13.57 8.24 22.51
N VAL A 109 13.76 9.19 21.59
CA VAL A 109 14.43 8.89 20.32
C VAL A 109 15.82 8.31 20.64
N GLN A 110 16.04 7.04 20.31
CA GLN A 110 17.29 6.33 20.61
C GLN A 110 18.25 6.45 19.42
N VAL A 111 19.15 7.42 19.48
CA VAL A 111 20.12 7.63 18.39
C VAL A 111 21.27 6.62 18.49
N GLU A 112 21.52 5.89 17.41
CA GLU A 112 22.72 5.06 17.24
C GLU A 112 23.88 5.97 16.80
N LEU A 113 24.58 6.55 17.79
CA LEU A 113 25.67 7.49 17.56
C LEU A 113 26.79 6.92 16.69
N SER A 114 27.07 5.61 16.80
CA SER A 114 28.12 4.95 16.02
C SER A 114 27.83 4.90 14.50
N GLU A 115 26.56 5.03 14.12
CA GLU A 115 26.08 5.04 12.73
C GLU A 115 25.57 6.42 12.29
N SER A 116 25.75 7.45 13.12
CA SER A 116 25.27 8.81 12.88
C SER A 116 26.40 9.82 12.70
N ASN A 117 26.18 10.83 11.85
CA ASN A 117 27.11 11.90 11.54
C ASN A 117 26.35 13.19 11.16
N ASP A 118 27.01 14.13 10.50
CA ASP A 118 26.44 15.42 10.09
C ASP A 118 25.34 15.28 9.02
N LYS A 119 25.38 14.23 8.18
CA LYS A 119 24.42 14.04 7.08
C LYS A 119 23.37 12.98 7.36
N ARG A 120 23.66 12.03 8.26
CA ARG A 120 22.82 10.87 8.52
C ARG A 120 22.64 10.67 10.01
N VAL A 121 21.39 10.48 10.44
CA VAL A 121 21.05 10.09 11.82
C VAL A 121 20.28 8.78 11.81
N VAL A 122 20.71 7.83 12.63
CA VAL A 122 20.08 6.51 12.76
C VAL A 122 19.38 6.42 14.10
N ILE A 123 18.07 6.15 14.07
CA ILE A 123 17.22 5.99 15.25
C ILE A 123 16.85 4.53 15.41
N ARG A 124 17.00 3.96 16.60
CA ARG A 124 16.47 2.63 16.96
C ARG A 124 14.98 2.74 17.28
N GLN A 125 14.19 1.82 16.75
CA GLN A 125 12.73 1.79 16.93
C GLN A 125 12.28 1.01 18.18
N HIS A 126 13.17 0.23 18.77
CA HIS A 126 12.85 -0.66 19.89
C HIS A 126 13.79 -0.44 21.08
N LEU A 127 13.21 -0.43 22.28
CA LEU A 127 13.92 -0.49 23.55
C LEU A 127 13.47 -1.76 24.29
N GLY A 128 14.24 -2.84 24.14
CA GLY A 128 13.78 -4.17 24.53
C GLY A 128 12.54 -4.55 23.71
N ASP A 129 11.47 -4.97 24.39
CA ASP A 129 10.20 -5.36 23.74
C ASP A 129 9.26 -4.17 23.45
N LYS A 130 9.65 -2.94 23.83
CA LYS A 130 8.82 -1.74 23.65
C LYS A 130 9.19 -1.00 22.37
N TRP A 131 8.19 -0.77 21.50
CA TRP A 131 8.30 0.14 20.35
C TRP A 131 8.30 1.61 20.80
N ILE A 132 9.15 2.40 20.14
CA ILE A 132 9.33 3.84 20.35
C ILE A 132 8.54 4.58 19.29
N ASN A 133 7.65 5.49 19.71
CA ASN A 133 6.87 6.28 18.77
C ASN A 133 7.75 7.28 18.01
N VAL A 134 8.07 6.93 16.77
CA VAL A 134 8.82 7.80 15.84
C VAL A 134 7.93 8.73 15.02
N THR A 135 6.61 8.71 15.23
CA THR A 135 5.69 9.65 14.56
C THR A 135 6.02 11.08 14.96
N GLY A 136 5.99 11.99 13.98
CA GLY A 136 6.20 13.42 14.24
C GLY A 136 6.87 14.14 13.09
N SER A 137 7.09 15.42 13.30
CA SER A 137 7.86 16.31 12.43
C SER A 137 9.35 16.20 12.74
N TYR A 138 10.18 16.13 11.71
CA TYR A 138 11.63 16.02 11.80
C TYR A 138 12.28 17.14 10.99
N GLY A 139 12.91 18.06 11.70
CA GLY A 139 13.62 19.19 11.13
C GLY A 139 15.13 18.98 11.15
N CYS A 140 15.81 19.42 10.09
CA CYS A 140 17.26 19.56 10.08
C CYS A 140 17.63 21.04 9.99
N GLN A 141 18.32 21.56 11.00
CA GLN A 141 18.86 22.91 11.03
C GLN A 141 20.38 22.85 10.86
N VAL A 142 20.92 23.50 9.83
CA VAL A 142 22.36 23.58 9.58
C VAL A 142 22.82 25.02 9.74
N SER A 143 23.88 25.22 10.52
CA SER A 143 24.41 26.55 10.83
C SER A 143 25.86 26.67 10.36
N GLY A 144 26.18 27.79 9.71
CA GLY A 144 27.53 28.18 9.32
C GLY A 144 28.31 28.82 10.47
N GLU A 145 29.64 28.91 10.32
CA GLU A 145 30.54 29.52 11.30
C GLU A 145 30.63 31.05 11.17
N SER A 146 31.26 31.68 12.17
CA SER A 146 31.63 33.09 12.16
C SER A 146 32.36 33.49 10.87
N PRO A 147 32.09 34.68 10.31
CA PRO A 147 31.31 35.79 10.86
C PRO A 147 29.85 35.88 10.39
N LYS A 148 29.43 35.06 9.43
CA LYS A 148 28.11 35.19 8.78
C LYS A 148 26.99 34.46 9.51
N PHE A 149 27.30 33.33 10.16
CA PHE A 149 26.35 32.54 10.96
C PHE A 149 25.03 32.23 10.23
N ASP A 150 25.10 31.91 8.93
CA ASP A 150 23.90 31.62 8.17
C ASP A 150 23.26 30.30 8.62
N ILE A 151 21.93 30.24 8.55
CA ILE A 151 21.14 29.08 8.97
C ILE A 151 20.24 28.65 7.81
N VAL A 152 20.29 27.37 7.48
CA VAL A 152 19.35 26.73 6.56
C VAL A 152 18.58 25.64 7.30
N TYR A 153 17.31 25.47 6.94
CA TYR A 153 16.40 24.59 7.63
C TYR A 153 15.40 23.97 6.65
N ASP A 154 15.07 22.71 6.89
CA ASP A 154 13.99 22.00 6.21
C ASP A 154 13.36 20.99 7.17
N GLU A 155 12.12 20.59 6.91
CA GLU A 155 11.32 19.73 7.80
C GLU A 155 10.42 18.77 7.02
N ALA A 156 10.29 17.54 7.51
CA ALA A 156 9.39 16.54 6.96
C ALA A 156 8.71 15.71 8.06
N VAL A 157 7.56 15.12 7.74
CA VAL A 157 6.76 14.34 8.70
C VAL A 157 6.92 12.85 8.47
N ILE A 158 7.12 12.11 9.56
CA ILE A 158 7.12 10.65 9.59
C ILE A 158 5.80 10.17 10.19
N ASN A 159 5.17 9.22 9.50
CA ASN A 159 4.02 8.48 9.99
C ASN A 159 4.41 7.04 10.29
N VAL A 160 3.69 6.36 11.18
CA VAL A 160 3.91 4.94 11.46
C VAL A 160 2.74 4.12 10.93
N GLY A 161 3.04 3.06 10.19
CA GLY A 161 2.04 2.20 9.60
C GLY A 161 2.60 0.91 9.04
N ILE A 162 1.83 -0.17 9.17
CA ILE A 162 2.07 -1.45 8.50
C ILE A 162 1.14 -1.50 7.30
N LEU A 163 1.70 -1.34 6.10
CA LEU A 163 0.94 -1.34 4.86
C LEU A 163 0.40 -2.75 4.52
N PRO A 164 -0.84 -2.86 4.00
CA PRO A 164 -1.35 -4.10 3.43
C PRO A 164 -0.44 -4.62 2.31
N GLN A 165 0.02 -5.86 2.45
CA GLN A 165 0.94 -6.50 1.50
C GLN A 165 0.23 -7.08 0.26
N ARG A 166 -1.09 -7.22 0.31
CA ARG A 166 -1.93 -7.73 -0.77
C ARG A 166 -3.24 -6.96 -0.84
N ASP A 167 -3.89 -7.05 -1.99
CA ASP A 167 -5.23 -6.51 -2.18
C ASP A 167 -6.25 -7.24 -1.28
N PRO A 168 -7.36 -6.57 -0.91
CA PRO A 168 -8.41 -7.21 -0.12
C PRO A 168 -9.02 -8.40 -0.87
N VAL A 169 -9.55 -9.39 -0.18
CA VAL A 169 -10.19 -10.56 -0.81
C VAL A 169 -11.70 -10.41 -0.73
N ILE A 170 -12.38 -10.66 -1.85
CA ILE A 170 -13.85 -10.76 -1.88
C ILE A 170 -14.22 -12.25 -1.82
N GLU A 171 -14.96 -12.63 -0.78
CA GLU A 171 -15.53 -13.95 -0.57
C GLU A 171 -17.04 -13.93 -0.81
N ASN A 172 -17.63 -15.13 -0.95
CA ASN A 172 -19.07 -15.35 -1.15
C ASN A 172 -19.67 -14.77 -2.45
N LEU A 173 -18.83 -14.33 -3.39
CA LEU A 173 -19.29 -13.78 -4.66
C LEU A 173 -19.37 -14.86 -5.76
N ARG A 174 -20.52 -14.95 -6.43
CA ARG A 174 -20.70 -15.77 -7.64
C ARG A 174 -20.40 -14.96 -8.90
N GLU A 175 -20.12 -15.67 -9.99
CA GLU A 175 -19.89 -15.03 -11.29
C GLU A 175 -21.21 -14.65 -11.99
N HIS A 176 -22.32 -15.34 -11.68
CA HIS A 176 -23.62 -15.16 -12.33
C HIS A 176 -24.75 -15.04 -11.30
N TYR A 177 -25.67 -14.09 -11.52
CA TYR A 177 -26.85 -13.83 -10.70
C TYR A 177 -28.08 -13.53 -11.55
N ASP A 178 -29.26 -13.76 -10.98
CA ASP A 178 -30.56 -13.39 -11.57
C ASP A 178 -31.07 -12.02 -11.06
N ILE A 179 -31.95 -11.37 -11.82
CA ILE A 179 -32.66 -10.17 -11.36
C ILE A 179 -33.58 -10.55 -10.19
N GLY A 180 -33.58 -9.74 -9.14
CA GLY A 180 -34.34 -9.97 -7.90
C GLY A 180 -33.60 -10.85 -6.89
N GLU A 181 -32.47 -11.45 -7.27
CA GLU A 181 -31.62 -12.20 -6.37
C GLU A 181 -30.84 -11.25 -5.43
N THR A 182 -30.53 -11.73 -4.23
CA THR A 182 -29.66 -11.02 -3.29
C THR A 182 -28.20 -11.38 -3.56
N LEU A 183 -27.38 -10.36 -3.80
CA LEU A 183 -25.93 -10.47 -3.80
C LEU A 183 -25.43 -10.30 -2.38
N ASP A 184 -24.85 -11.38 -1.83
CA ASP A 184 -24.12 -11.36 -0.58
C ASP A 184 -22.63 -11.52 -0.86
N ALA A 185 -21.82 -10.56 -0.44
CA ALA A 185 -20.36 -10.61 -0.60
C ALA A 185 -19.67 -10.17 0.69
N GLN A 186 -18.48 -10.71 0.94
CA GLN A 186 -17.68 -10.32 2.09
C GLN A 186 -16.30 -9.88 1.65
N CYS A 187 -15.90 -8.67 2.02
CA CYS A 187 -14.57 -8.19 1.78
C CYS A 187 -13.70 -8.32 3.03
N ILE A 188 -12.46 -8.78 2.84
CA ILE A 188 -11.48 -9.00 3.91
C ILE A 188 -10.18 -8.30 3.57
N SER A 189 -9.71 -7.39 4.43
CA SER A 189 -8.42 -6.71 4.22
C SER A 189 -7.23 -7.67 4.42
N ALA A 190 -6.05 -7.30 3.93
CA ALA A 190 -4.83 -7.86 4.50
C ALA A 190 -4.59 -7.27 5.91
N PRO A 191 -3.81 -7.95 6.79
CA PRO A 191 -3.42 -7.38 8.07
C PRO A 191 -2.66 -6.06 7.91
N SER A 192 -3.04 -5.04 8.68
CA SER A 192 -2.42 -3.72 8.59
C SER A 192 -2.47 -2.95 9.91
N TYR A 193 -1.69 -1.88 9.98
CA TYR A 193 -1.75 -0.88 11.05
C TYR A 193 -1.65 0.53 10.44
N PRO A 194 -2.56 1.46 10.74
CA PRO A 194 -3.78 1.28 11.55
C PRO A 194 -4.76 0.28 10.90
N THR A 195 -5.88 0.00 11.60
CA THR A 195 -6.95 -0.84 11.07
C THR A 195 -7.47 -0.28 9.75
N ALA A 196 -7.41 -1.08 8.68
CA ALA A 196 -7.87 -0.66 7.37
C ALA A 196 -9.38 -0.40 7.38
N GLN A 197 -9.80 0.65 6.66
CA GLN A 197 -11.21 0.89 6.37
C GLN A 197 -11.56 0.26 5.02
N LEU A 198 -12.67 -0.46 4.98
CA LEU A 198 -13.18 -1.11 3.78
C LEU A 198 -14.38 -0.34 3.23
N SER A 199 -14.53 -0.36 1.91
CA SER A 199 -15.68 0.19 1.19
C SER A 199 -15.98 -0.67 -0.04
N PHE A 200 -17.26 -0.86 -0.34
CA PHE A 200 -17.68 -1.45 -1.61
C PHE A 200 -18.05 -0.36 -2.59
N LEU A 201 -17.69 -0.54 -3.86
CA LEU A 201 -18.16 0.27 -4.97
C LEU A 201 -18.84 -0.62 -5.99
N VAL A 202 -20.03 -0.23 -6.42
CA VAL A 202 -20.78 -0.86 -7.51
C VAL A 202 -20.81 0.10 -8.68
N ASN A 203 -20.30 -0.35 -9.84
CA ASN A 203 -20.20 0.45 -11.06
C ASN A 203 -19.50 1.82 -10.83
N GLY A 204 -18.49 1.82 -9.96
CA GLY A 204 -17.70 3.02 -9.61
C GLY A 204 -18.36 3.94 -8.58
N ARG A 205 -19.53 3.60 -8.04
CA ARG A 205 -20.20 4.36 -6.99
C ARG A 205 -20.10 3.62 -5.66
N GLU A 206 -19.74 4.34 -4.62
CA GLU A 206 -19.66 3.78 -3.26
C GLU A 206 -21.05 3.37 -2.76
N VAL A 207 -21.12 2.18 -2.16
CA VAL A 207 -22.37 1.59 -1.66
C VAL A 207 -22.78 2.28 -0.35
N GLU A 208 -24.09 2.47 -0.14
CA GLU A 208 -24.62 3.03 1.09
C GLU A 208 -24.34 2.13 2.31
N LYS A 209 -24.08 2.75 3.46
CA LYS A 209 -23.82 2.02 4.71
C LYS A 209 -24.97 1.11 5.15
N SER A 210 -26.21 1.43 4.74
CA SER A 210 -27.42 0.63 5.00
C SER A 210 -27.37 -0.76 4.38
N LEU A 211 -26.58 -0.95 3.33
CA LEU A 211 -26.40 -2.22 2.62
C LEU A 211 -25.13 -2.97 3.05
N THR A 212 -24.40 -2.42 4.03
CA THR A 212 -23.13 -2.98 4.50
C THR A 212 -23.17 -3.33 5.97
N THR A 213 -22.41 -4.36 6.35
CA THR A 213 -22.29 -4.82 7.74
C THR A 213 -20.83 -4.87 8.14
N GLU A 214 -20.43 -4.04 9.11
CA GLU A 214 -19.09 -4.08 9.69
C GLU A 214 -18.97 -5.25 10.68
N PHE A 215 -17.89 -6.03 10.56
CA PHE A 215 -17.59 -7.11 11.49
C PHE A 215 -16.44 -6.71 12.43
N PRO A 216 -16.33 -7.34 13.62
CA PRO A 216 -15.20 -7.11 14.52
C PRO A 216 -13.86 -7.37 13.80
N SER A 217 -12.96 -6.40 13.91
CA SER A 217 -11.61 -6.53 13.35
C SER A 217 -10.83 -7.58 14.12
N VAL A 218 -10.23 -8.54 13.41
CA VAL A 218 -9.42 -9.61 14.02
C VAL A 218 -8.01 -9.10 14.27
N GLY A 219 -7.45 -9.34 15.45
CA GLY A 219 -6.11 -8.87 15.84
C GLY A 219 -6.10 -7.49 16.50
N SER A 220 -7.17 -6.70 16.37
CA SER A 220 -7.27 -5.42 17.07
C SER A 220 -7.39 -5.63 18.59
N GLY A 221 -6.43 -5.13 19.37
CA GLY A 221 -6.44 -5.23 20.83
C GLY A 221 -6.11 -6.63 21.37
N VAL A 222 -5.61 -7.54 20.54
CA VAL A 222 -5.07 -8.83 20.98
C VAL A 222 -3.65 -8.62 21.49
N GLU A 223 -3.35 -9.15 22.67
CA GLU A 223 -2.02 -9.06 23.26
C GLU A 223 -0.94 -9.62 22.30
N GLY A 224 0.06 -8.80 21.98
CA GLY A 224 1.13 -9.15 21.03
C GLY A 224 0.79 -8.97 19.55
N SER A 225 -0.43 -8.56 19.17
CA SER A 225 -0.79 -8.28 17.78
C SER A 225 -0.80 -6.78 17.49
N LEU A 226 0.10 -6.32 16.62
CA LEU A 226 0.16 -4.93 16.15
C LEU A 226 -0.76 -4.65 14.96
N VAL A 227 -1.18 -5.70 14.25
CA VAL A 227 -1.95 -5.58 13.00
C VAL A 227 -3.36 -6.10 13.18
N SER A 228 -4.28 -5.52 12.43
CA SER A 228 -5.67 -5.97 12.40
C SER A 228 -6.12 -6.29 10.97
N THR A 229 -7.05 -7.24 10.88
CA THR A 229 -7.76 -7.58 9.64
C THR A 229 -9.21 -7.16 9.76
N THR A 230 -9.67 -6.32 8.84
CA THR A 230 -11.04 -5.81 8.80
C THR A 230 -11.89 -6.68 7.88
N ARG A 231 -13.17 -6.84 8.22
CA ARG A 231 -14.15 -7.47 7.34
C ARG A 231 -15.39 -6.60 7.17
N LEU A 232 -15.90 -6.53 5.95
CA LEU A 232 -17.11 -5.80 5.59
C LEU A 232 -18.01 -6.69 4.74
N GLY A 233 -19.26 -6.87 5.16
CA GLY A 233 -20.28 -7.56 4.38
C GLY A 233 -21.03 -6.57 3.49
N LEU A 234 -21.49 -7.04 2.34
CA LEU A 234 -22.40 -6.38 1.43
C LEU A 234 -23.59 -7.31 1.20
N SER A 235 -24.81 -6.79 1.33
CA SER A 235 -26.04 -7.49 0.96
C SER A 235 -26.95 -6.52 0.20
N MET A 236 -27.24 -6.82 -1.06
CA MET A 236 -28.12 -5.99 -1.89
C MET A 236 -28.98 -6.82 -2.84
N SER A 237 -30.23 -6.43 -3.03
CA SER A 237 -31.10 -7.03 -4.05
C SER A 237 -30.77 -6.47 -5.43
N LEU A 238 -30.50 -7.34 -6.39
CA LEU A 238 -30.10 -6.96 -7.73
C LEU A 238 -31.30 -6.56 -8.59
N SER A 239 -31.19 -5.42 -9.26
CA SER A 239 -32.18 -4.92 -10.22
C SER A 239 -31.58 -4.85 -11.63
N ASP A 240 -32.45 -4.73 -12.64
CA ASP A 240 -32.02 -4.59 -14.04
C ASP A 240 -31.09 -3.38 -14.25
N GLN A 241 -31.25 -2.33 -13.45
CA GLN A 241 -30.49 -1.06 -13.53
C GLN A 241 -29.06 -1.18 -12.98
N ASP A 242 -28.79 -2.21 -12.18
CA ASP A 242 -27.46 -2.42 -11.61
C ASP A 242 -26.48 -3.06 -12.61
N PHE A 243 -27.00 -3.62 -13.71
CA PHE A 243 -26.20 -4.20 -14.79
C PHE A 243 -26.01 -3.22 -15.94
N THR A 244 -24.84 -3.26 -16.57
CA THR A 244 -24.53 -2.44 -17.74
C THR A 244 -25.47 -2.78 -18.90
N ALA A 245 -25.87 -1.75 -19.67
CA ALA A 245 -26.69 -1.90 -20.87
C ALA A 245 -25.93 -2.50 -22.09
N THR A 246 -24.76 -3.10 -21.84
CA THR A 246 -23.96 -3.75 -22.87
C THR A 246 -24.51 -5.14 -23.17
N SER A 247 -24.11 -5.75 -24.30
CA SER A 247 -24.49 -7.13 -24.62
C SER A 247 -24.05 -8.15 -23.56
N ALA A 248 -22.98 -7.85 -22.82
CA ALA A 248 -22.46 -8.72 -21.77
C ALA A 248 -23.25 -8.63 -20.45
N ARG A 249 -24.06 -7.58 -20.26
CA ARG A 249 -24.89 -7.35 -19.07
C ARG A 249 -24.16 -7.66 -17.75
N SER A 250 -23.20 -6.81 -17.39
CA SER A 250 -22.33 -7.01 -16.24
C SER A 250 -22.45 -5.92 -15.16
N LEU A 251 -22.14 -6.27 -13.91
CA LEU A 251 -22.00 -5.37 -12.77
C LEU A 251 -20.54 -5.41 -12.30
N HIS A 252 -19.95 -4.24 -12.08
CA HIS A 252 -18.56 -4.13 -11.62
C HIS A 252 -18.53 -3.87 -10.11
N LEU A 253 -18.09 -4.86 -9.34
CA LEU A 253 -17.92 -4.76 -7.90
C LEU A 253 -16.45 -4.49 -7.57
N VAL A 254 -16.19 -3.49 -6.73
CA VAL A 254 -14.87 -3.20 -6.20
C VAL A 254 -14.93 -3.26 -4.69
N CYS A 255 -14.04 -4.02 -4.05
CA CYS A 255 -13.73 -3.78 -2.66
C CYS A 255 -12.45 -2.95 -2.56
N ARG A 256 -12.55 -1.81 -1.89
CA ARG A 256 -11.45 -0.88 -1.66
C ARG A 256 -11.06 -0.88 -0.18
N SER A 257 -9.76 -1.03 0.08
CA SER A 257 -9.14 -1.00 1.40
C SER A 257 -8.20 0.19 1.51
N ILE A 258 -8.41 1.04 2.52
CA ILE A 258 -7.62 2.24 2.78
C ILE A 258 -7.05 2.22 4.19
N LEU A 259 -5.88 2.83 4.37
CA LEU A 259 -5.34 3.12 5.69
C LEU A 259 -5.71 4.54 6.12
N PRO A 260 -6.57 4.71 7.13
CA PRO A 260 -6.96 6.04 7.58
C PRO A 260 -5.78 6.77 8.22
N GLY A 261 -5.63 8.06 7.91
CA GLY A 261 -4.66 8.93 8.59
C GLY A 261 -3.19 8.72 8.22
N ILE A 262 -2.88 7.95 7.17
CA ILE A 262 -1.50 7.75 6.69
C ILE A 262 -1.33 8.42 5.31
N PRO A 263 -0.77 9.65 5.24
CA PRO A 263 -0.50 10.33 3.98
C PRO A 263 0.39 9.49 3.06
N GLY A 264 0.04 9.44 1.77
CA GLY A 264 0.81 8.69 0.77
C GLY A 264 0.55 7.17 0.75
N ALA A 265 -0.19 6.62 1.73
CA ALA A 265 -0.63 5.23 1.66
C ALA A 265 -1.63 5.04 0.51
N LYS A 266 -1.28 4.17 -0.45
CA LYS A 266 -2.16 3.87 -1.58
C LYS A 266 -3.28 2.94 -1.16
N ALA A 267 -4.49 3.22 -1.66
CA ALA A 267 -5.61 2.29 -1.56
C ALA A 267 -5.29 0.99 -2.30
N ARG A 268 -5.77 -0.12 -1.75
CA ARG A 268 -5.70 -1.46 -2.34
C ARG A 268 -7.10 -1.86 -2.79
N GLU A 269 -7.22 -2.45 -3.97
CA GLU A 269 -8.52 -2.74 -4.57
C GLU A 269 -8.56 -4.13 -5.19
N THR A 270 -9.67 -4.83 -4.96
CA THR A 270 -10.01 -6.04 -5.72
C THR A 270 -11.26 -5.77 -6.52
N LYS A 271 -11.19 -6.07 -7.81
CA LYS A 271 -12.26 -5.84 -8.79
C LYS A 271 -12.81 -7.19 -9.22
N ALA A 272 -14.13 -7.30 -9.21
CA ALA A 272 -14.87 -8.45 -9.69
C ALA A 272 -15.93 -8.00 -10.70
N ILE A 273 -16.15 -8.83 -11.71
CA ILE A 273 -17.20 -8.62 -12.71
C ILE A 273 -18.23 -9.72 -12.49
N ILE A 274 -19.47 -9.33 -12.30
CA ILE A 274 -20.61 -10.22 -12.13
C ILE A 274 -21.47 -10.10 -13.39
N TYR A 275 -21.92 -11.23 -13.92
CA TYR A 275 -22.76 -11.28 -15.11
C TYR A 275 -24.21 -11.60 -14.75
N LEU A 276 -25.13 -11.04 -15.54
CA LEU A 276 -26.51 -11.48 -15.49
C LEU A 276 -26.60 -12.89 -16.08
N SER A 277 -27.26 -13.81 -15.38
CA SER A 277 -27.51 -15.17 -15.85
C SER A 277 -28.17 -15.18 -17.23
N ALA A 278 -27.67 -16.03 -18.13
CA ALA A 278 -28.30 -16.22 -19.44
C ALA A 278 -29.65 -16.93 -19.27
N SER A 279 -30.72 -16.34 -19.81
CA SER A 279 -32.02 -17.01 -19.88
C SER A 279 -31.90 -18.22 -20.83
N ASN A 280 -31.99 -19.45 -20.28
CA ASN A 280 -31.93 -20.71 -21.02
C ASN A 280 -33.15 -20.97 -21.93
N GLN A 281 -33.96 -19.94 -22.22
CA GLN A 281 -35.22 -20.05 -22.95
C GLN A 281 -35.08 -20.62 -24.38
N LYS A 282 -33.86 -20.74 -24.91
CA LYS A 282 -33.57 -21.26 -26.26
C LYS A 282 -33.14 -22.74 -26.33
N LEU A 283 -32.96 -23.44 -25.19
CA LEU A 283 -32.51 -24.85 -25.14
C LEU A 283 -33.64 -25.86 -24.85
N ALA A 284 -34.86 -25.40 -24.57
CA ALA A 284 -35.96 -26.25 -24.10
C ALA A 284 -37.06 -26.56 -25.14
N GLN A 285 -36.81 -26.41 -26.43
CA GLN A 285 -37.81 -26.72 -27.47
C GLN A 285 -37.23 -27.58 -28.59
N GLU A 286 -37.29 -28.91 -28.40
CA GLU A 286 -37.79 -29.82 -29.44
C GLU A 286 -38.24 -31.13 -28.78
N ALA A 287 -39.52 -31.22 -28.44
CA ALA A 287 -40.14 -32.51 -28.12
C ALA A 287 -40.40 -33.27 -29.43
N PRO A 288 -40.15 -34.59 -29.51
CA PRO A 288 -40.45 -35.36 -30.72
C PRO A 288 -41.94 -35.25 -31.03
N THR A 289 -42.27 -34.80 -32.24
CA THR A 289 -43.65 -34.81 -32.73
C THR A 289 -44.20 -36.24 -32.71
N PRO A 290 -45.35 -36.51 -32.08
CA PRO A 290 -45.95 -37.83 -32.13
C PRO A 290 -46.49 -38.07 -33.55
N PHE A 291 -45.92 -39.06 -34.23
CA PHE A 291 -46.39 -39.54 -35.53
C PHE A 291 -47.79 -40.14 -35.34
N SER A 292 -48.81 -39.43 -35.79
CA SER A 292 -50.17 -39.93 -35.91
C SER A 292 -50.34 -40.61 -37.26
N SER A 293 -50.60 -41.92 -37.26
CA SER A 293 -51.36 -42.54 -38.34
C SER A 293 -52.07 -43.81 -37.86
N ARG A 294 -53.38 -43.62 -37.62
CA ARG A 294 -54.52 -44.50 -37.90
C ARG A 294 -54.22 -45.97 -38.20
N ALA A 295 -54.81 -46.82 -37.36
CA ALA A 295 -55.22 -48.16 -37.75
C ALA A 295 -56.33 -48.08 -38.80
N ASP A 296 -56.16 -48.77 -39.93
CA ASP A 296 -57.26 -49.28 -40.72
C ASP A 296 -57.01 -50.76 -40.99
N THR A 297 -58.01 -51.55 -40.63
CA THR A 297 -58.10 -53.00 -40.78
C THR A 297 -58.67 -53.38 -42.14
N ASN A 298 -58.38 -54.62 -42.55
CA ASN A 298 -59.04 -55.46 -43.57
C ASN A 298 -58.50 -55.50 -45.02
N SER A 299 -58.05 -56.72 -45.36
CA SER A 299 -58.57 -57.58 -46.45
C SER A 299 -57.70 -57.83 -47.69
N HIS A 300 -57.28 -59.11 -47.80
CA HIS A 300 -57.23 -60.02 -48.96
C HIS A 300 -56.52 -59.68 -50.29
N HIS A 301 -55.67 -60.66 -50.65
CA HIS A 301 -55.44 -61.27 -51.98
C HIS A 301 -54.61 -60.57 -53.10
N HIS A 302 -53.43 -61.15 -53.33
CA HIS A 302 -52.91 -61.71 -54.60
C HIS A 302 -53.37 -61.11 -55.94
N TYR A 303 -52.41 -60.62 -56.75
CA TYR A 303 -52.10 -60.96 -58.17
C TYR A 303 -51.05 -59.93 -58.70
N LYS A 304 -49.79 -60.34 -58.92
CA LYS A 304 -49.15 -60.68 -60.22
C LYS A 304 -48.87 -59.53 -61.21
N LEU A 305 -47.59 -59.48 -61.58
CA LEU A 305 -47.00 -59.17 -62.90
C LEU A 305 -47.06 -57.72 -63.44
N PHE A 306 -45.88 -57.10 -63.55
CA PHE A 306 -45.47 -56.50 -64.82
C PHE A 306 -44.05 -56.96 -65.18
N LEU A 307 -43.96 -57.61 -66.34
CA LEU A 307 -42.79 -58.24 -66.94
C LEU A 307 -42.02 -57.24 -67.82
N PHE A 308 -40.80 -57.68 -68.17
CA PHE A 308 -39.96 -57.33 -69.32
C PHE A 308 -39.00 -56.14 -69.16
N TYR A 309 -37.71 -56.46 -69.10
CA TYR A 309 -36.76 -56.20 -70.21
C TYR A 309 -35.54 -57.14 -70.06
N THR A 310 -35.38 -58.05 -71.05
CA THR A 310 -34.13 -58.49 -71.76
C THR A 310 -32.85 -58.79 -70.97
N VAL A 311 -31.99 -59.78 -71.25
CA VAL A 311 -31.74 -60.72 -72.36
C VAL A 311 -30.72 -61.76 -71.84
N ILE A 312 -30.88 -63.01 -72.28
CA ILE A 312 -30.02 -64.18 -72.02
C ILE A 312 -28.69 -64.06 -72.77
N LEU A 313 -27.57 -64.46 -72.11
CA LEU A 313 -26.32 -65.10 -72.59
C LEU A 313 -25.26 -64.79 -71.51
N VAL A 314 -24.71 -65.72 -70.73
CA VAL A 314 -23.86 -66.83 -71.16
C VAL A 314 -23.89 -67.90 -70.05
N LEU A 315 -24.37 -69.10 -70.36
CA LEU A 315 -24.00 -70.35 -69.68
C LEU A 315 -22.57 -70.72 -70.09
N PHE A 316 -21.97 -71.69 -69.38
CA PHE A 316 -20.62 -72.27 -69.53
C PHE A 316 -19.59 -71.64 -68.57
N ASN A 317 -18.84 -72.38 -67.74
CA ASN A 317 -18.84 -73.79 -67.37
C ASN A 317 -17.74 -74.00 -66.31
N PHE A 318 -17.81 -75.12 -65.59
CA PHE A 318 -16.70 -75.86 -64.95
C PHE A 318 -15.77 -75.19 -63.91
N ASN A 319 -15.95 -75.62 -62.67
CA ASN A 319 -15.02 -76.42 -61.85
C ASN A 319 -13.48 -76.30 -62.04
N SER A 320 -12.82 -76.29 -60.87
CA SER A 320 -11.47 -76.80 -60.54
C SER A 320 -10.30 -75.80 -60.56
N VAL A 321 -9.72 -75.54 -59.38
CA VAL A 321 -8.38 -76.02 -58.93
C VAL A 321 -7.76 -75.02 -57.93
N LEU A 322 -7.36 -75.58 -56.78
CA LEU A 322 -6.47 -75.10 -55.69
C LEU A 322 -6.93 -73.95 -54.79
#